data_AF-A0A1W9J533-F1
#
_entry.id   AF-A0A1W9J533-F1
#
_cell.length_a   1.000
_cell.length_b   1.000
_cell.length_c   1.000
_cell.angle_alpha   90.00
_cell.angle_beta   90.00
_cell.angle_gamma   90.00
#
_symmetry.space_group_name_H-M   'P 1'
#
loop_
_entity.id
_entity.type
_entity.pdbx_description
1 polymer ?
#
loop_
_entity_poly.entity_id
_entity_poly.type
_entity_poly.pdbx_seq_one_letter_code
_entity_poly.pdbx_strand_id
1 'polypeptide(L)'
;MYEEPYKWVEAVGNRRRYLDEQFKQGSPIVALTYDSGILLLTVSKGTSKLYEIYDRLALGGMGHPADLEKIRFSLLEMAHVEGFNRSPSDVTGGRMVKYGIAPVIKQAFEEIFKAPFIAKILLAELGQKAGKNSLLVINYDGTFEEGAQCAVLAASKPVERDMVAYLQQQAPTPPSLGQACGIALRTWALGNRAQQKAGETTSEPSQETTQEPASMDTTSLYAHLRDSVADKTIECALLDRSQSGSSKYRAVTPGELGRLLPKDIGIVLS
;
A
#
# COMPACT_ATOMS: atom_id res chain seq x y z
N MET A 1 42.74 13.29 -0.24
CA MET A 1 41.97 12.12 0.23
C MET A 1 40.73 12.60 0.98
N TYR A 2 39.79 13.22 0.27
CA TYR A 2 38.48 13.67 0.80
C TYR A 2 37.33 13.29 -0.13
N GLU A 3 37.59 12.57 -1.23
CA GLU A 3 36.59 12.28 -2.26
C GLU A 3 35.62 11.14 -1.88
N GLU A 4 36.03 10.23 -1.01
CA GLU A 4 35.26 9.01 -0.72
C GLU A 4 33.90 9.29 -0.05
N PRO A 5 33.77 10.22 0.94
CA PRO A 5 32.47 10.55 1.52
C PRO A 5 31.53 11.26 0.52
N TYR A 6 32.05 12.15 -0.33
CA TYR A 6 31.23 12.87 -1.31
C TYR A 6 30.66 11.93 -2.39
N LYS A 7 31.48 11.00 -2.89
CA LYS A 7 31.04 9.97 -3.85
C LYS A 7 29.95 9.07 -3.27
N TRP A 8 30.02 8.75 -1.98
CA TRP A 8 28.98 7.99 -1.29
C TRP A 8 27.66 8.77 -1.22
N VAL A 9 27.69 10.03 -0.78
CA VAL A 9 26.49 10.87 -0.67
C VAL A 9 25.82 11.05 -2.04
N GLU A 10 26.62 11.30 -3.08
CA GLU A 10 26.12 11.42 -4.45
C GLU A 10 25.49 10.10 -4.94
N ALA A 11 26.14 8.96 -4.70
CA ALA A 11 25.61 7.65 -5.09
C ALA A 11 24.30 7.31 -4.38
N VAL A 12 24.16 7.65 -3.10
CA VAL A 12 22.89 7.51 -2.36
C VAL A 12 21.81 8.43 -2.95
N GLY A 13 22.17 9.68 -3.27
CA GLY A 13 21.26 10.63 -3.93
C GLY A 13 20.79 10.13 -5.30
N ASN A 14 21.70 9.58 -6.12
CA ASN A 14 21.39 8.99 -7.42
C ASN A 14 20.46 7.80 -7.28
N ARG A 15 20.70 6.94 -6.27
CA ARG A 15 19.87 5.78 -5.98
C ARG A 15 18.45 6.17 -5.56
N ARG A 16 18.27 7.20 -4.70
CA ARG A 16 16.94 7.72 -4.34
C ARG A 16 16.18 8.20 -5.57
N ARG A 17 16.81 9.03 -6.40
CA ARG A 17 16.21 9.52 -7.65
C ARG A 17 15.81 8.38 -8.57
N TYR A 18 16.70 7.40 -8.77
CA TYR A 18 16.38 6.21 -9.56
C TYR A 18 15.14 5.48 -9.03
N LEU A 19 15.06 5.22 -7.72
CA LEU A 19 13.92 4.54 -7.11
C LEU A 19 12.64 5.36 -7.20
N ASP A 20 12.70 6.68 -6.94
CA ASP A 20 11.54 7.57 -7.07
C ASP A 20 10.96 7.53 -8.49
N GLU A 21 11.81 7.54 -9.53
CA GLU A 21 11.38 7.36 -10.93
C GLU A 21 10.72 6.00 -11.16
N GLN A 22 11.27 4.91 -10.60
CA GLN A 22 10.66 3.58 -10.73
C GLN A 22 9.25 3.50 -10.11
N PHE A 23 9.00 4.26 -9.04
CA PHE A 23 7.70 4.23 -8.36
C PHE A 23 6.65 5.17 -8.96
N LYS A 24 7.01 6.15 -9.81
CA LYS A 24 6.04 7.08 -10.43
C LYS A 24 4.87 6.39 -11.14
N GLN A 25 5.15 5.25 -11.80
CA GLN A 25 4.15 4.47 -12.52
C GLN A 25 3.46 3.40 -11.65
N GLY A 26 3.85 3.27 -10.39
CA GLY A 26 3.30 2.28 -9.47
C GLY A 26 1.85 2.59 -9.11
N SER A 27 0.97 1.60 -9.16
CA SER A 27 -0.40 1.75 -8.66
C SER A 27 -0.39 1.88 -7.12
N PRO A 28 -1.10 2.88 -6.55
CA PRO A 28 -1.23 3.00 -5.11
C PRO A 28 -1.91 1.78 -4.48
N ILE A 29 -1.67 1.56 -3.19
CA ILE A 29 -2.38 0.57 -2.37
C ILE A 29 -2.98 1.30 -1.18
N VAL A 30 -4.24 1.02 -0.88
CA VAL A 30 -4.99 1.63 0.22
C VAL A 30 -5.33 0.55 1.23
N ALA A 31 -5.02 0.79 2.51
CA ALA A 31 -5.48 -0.01 3.62
C ALA A 31 -6.36 0.83 4.55
N LEU A 32 -7.54 0.32 4.90
CA LEU A 32 -8.52 1.00 5.75
C LEU A 32 -9.15 -0.01 6.72
N THR A 33 -9.18 0.33 8.00
CA THR A 33 -9.93 -0.45 8.99
C THR A 33 -11.43 -0.24 8.82
N TYR A 34 -12.18 -1.31 8.82
CA TYR A 34 -13.66 -1.30 8.82
C TYR A 34 -14.19 -1.99 10.08
N ASP A 35 -15.51 -2.02 10.27
CA ASP A 35 -16.17 -2.53 11.49
C ASP A 35 -15.62 -3.89 12.00
N SER A 36 -15.34 -4.82 11.10
CA SER A 36 -15.01 -6.21 11.43
C SER A 36 -13.54 -6.53 11.18
N GLY A 37 -12.77 -5.63 10.55
CA GLY A 37 -11.49 -6.01 9.96
C GLY A 37 -10.65 -4.89 9.35
N ILE A 38 -9.82 -5.29 8.39
CA ILE A 38 -9.00 -4.40 7.55
C ILE A 38 -9.29 -4.72 6.09
N LEU A 39 -9.54 -3.68 5.28
CA LEU A 39 -9.65 -3.74 3.84
C LEU A 39 -8.33 -3.29 3.21
N LEU A 40 -7.78 -4.07 2.28
CA LEU A 40 -6.70 -3.68 1.39
C LEU A 40 -7.26 -3.61 -0.04
N LEU A 41 -6.96 -2.52 -0.75
CA LEU A 41 -7.45 -2.29 -2.12
C LEU A 41 -6.37 -1.71 -3.00
N THR A 42 -6.29 -2.21 -4.23
CA THR A 42 -5.42 -1.66 -5.28
C THR A 42 -5.94 -2.03 -6.68
N VAL A 43 -5.20 -1.60 -7.69
CA VAL A 43 -5.41 -1.98 -9.08
C VAL A 43 -4.11 -2.58 -9.62
N SER A 44 -4.22 -3.75 -10.23
CA SER A 44 -3.11 -4.52 -10.76
C SER A 44 -3.26 -4.77 -12.26
N LYS A 45 -2.15 -5.15 -12.91
CA LYS A 45 -2.11 -5.53 -14.33
C LYS A 45 -1.41 -6.88 -14.42
N GLY A 46 -2.20 -7.96 -14.29
CA GLY A 46 -1.72 -9.34 -14.38
C GLY A 46 -1.13 -9.92 -13.09
N THR A 47 -0.19 -9.24 -12.45
CA THR A 47 0.46 -9.73 -11.22
C THR A 47 -0.22 -9.19 -9.97
N SER A 48 -0.54 -10.08 -9.03
CA SER A 48 -1.12 -9.70 -7.73
C SER A 48 -0.21 -8.76 -6.95
N LYS A 49 -0.83 -7.90 -6.16
CA LYS A 49 -0.14 -7.00 -5.23
C LYS A 49 -0.54 -7.23 -3.80
N LEU A 50 -1.62 -7.98 -3.57
CA LEU A 50 -2.16 -8.29 -2.25
C LEU A 50 -1.97 -9.79 -1.97
N TYR A 51 -1.43 -10.11 -0.80
CA TYR A 51 -1.06 -11.47 -0.42
C TYR A 51 -1.37 -11.76 1.03
N GLU A 52 -1.67 -13.01 1.32
CA GLU A 52 -1.65 -13.54 2.68
C GLU A 52 -0.21 -13.81 3.13
N ILE A 53 0.11 -13.48 4.37
CA ILE A 53 1.40 -13.81 5.01
C ILE A 53 1.22 -14.80 6.15
N TYR A 54 0.17 -14.62 6.94
CA TYR A 54 -0.12 -15.51 8.07
C TYR A 54 -1.58 -15.34 8.50
N ASP A 55 -2.01 -16.10 9.51
CA ASP A 55 -3.39 -16.15 10.02
C ASP A 55 -4.08 -14.79 10.14
N ARG A 56 -3.35 -13.74 10.51
CA ARG A 56 -3.85 -12.37 10.73
C ARG A 56 -3.05 -11.29 10.00
N LEU A 57 -2.20 -11.69 9.05
CA LEU A 57 -1.26 -10.82 8.37
C LEU A 57 -1.51 -10.82 6.86
N ALA A 58 -1.70 -9.63 6.30
CA ALA A 58 -1.79 -9.41 4.87
C ALA A 58 -0.68 -8.46 4.40
N LEU A 59 -0.16 -8.69 3.20
CA LEU A 59 0.84 -7.88 2.56
C LEU A 59 0.24 -7.19 1.32
N GLY A 60 0.46 -5.89 1.21
CA GLY A 60 0.35 -5.13 -0.03
C GLY A 60 1.72 -4.69 -0.50
N GLY A 61 2.02 -4.80 -1.79
CA GLY A 61 3.33 -4.41 -2.33
C GLY A 61 3.27 -3.63 -3.65
N MET A 62 4.11 -2.59 -3.77
CA MET A 62 4.36 -1.90 -5.03
C MET A 62 5.85 -1.96 -5.38
N GLY A 63 6.18 -2.01 -6.67
CA GLY A 63 7.56 -2.08 -7.16
C GLY A 63 7.78 -3.24 -8.13
N HIS A 64 9.03 -3.70 -8.23
CA HIS A 64 9.42 -4.78 -9.11
C HIS A 64 8.91 -6.14 -8.57
N PRO A 65 8.19 -6.94 -9.38
CA PRO A 65 7.57 -8.19 -8.90
C PRO A 65 8.55 -9.17 -8.26
N ALA A 66 9.76 -9.32 -8.81
CA ALA A 66 10.74 -10.24 -8.27
C ALA A 66 11.27 -9.81 -6.90
N ASP A 67 11.36 -8.51 -6.62
CA ASP A 67 11.83 -8.00 -5.32
C ASP A 67 10.72 -8.08 -4.27
N LEU A 68 9.47 -7.78 -4.68
CA LEU A 68 8.29 -8.03 -3.85
C LEU A 68 8.18 -9.50 -3.45
N GLU A 69 8.40 -10.43 -4.38
CA GLU A 69 8.31 -11.86 -4.11
C GLU A 69 9.42 -12.34 -3.17
N LYS A 70 10.65 -11.84 -3.31
CA LYS A 70 11.73 -12.12 -2.35
C LYS A 70 11.36 -11.66 -0.95
N ILE A 71 10.84 -10.44 -0.82
CA ILE A 71 10.40 -9.88 0.47
C ILE A 71 9.25 -10.71 1.04
N ARG A 72 8.26 -11.06 0.22
CA ARG A 72 7.12 -11.90 0.61
C ARG A 72 7.58 -13.26 1.12
N PHE A 73 8.50 -13.91 0.41
CA PHE A 73 9.09 -15.17 0.82
C PHE A 73 9.80 -15.06 2.18
N SER A 74 10.63 -14.02 2.37
CA SER A 74 11.27 -13.80 3.67
C SER A 74 10.28 -13.57 4.82
N LEU A 75 9.17 -12.86 4.57
CA LEU A 75 8.12 -12.66 5.56
C LEU A 75 7.39 -13.98 5.88
N LEU A 76 7.08 -14.80 4.87
CA LEU A 76 6.47 -16.12 5.08
C LEU A 76 7.35 -17.03 5.93
N GLU A 77 8.64 -17.13 5.60
CA GLU A 77 9.59 -17.93 6.36
C GLU A 77 9.70 -17.43 7.81
N MET A 78 9.79 -16.12 8.01
CA MET A 78 9.84 -15.53 9.35
C MET A 78 8.58 -15.80 10.17
N ALA A 79 7.40 -15.71 9.55
CA ALA A 79 6.13 -16.01 10.19
C ALA A 79 6.03 -17.48 10.60
N HIS A 80 6.39 -18.40 9.70
CA HIS A 80 6.37 -19.84 9.98
C HIS A 80 7.38 -20.23 11.06
N VAL A 81 8.60 -19.70 11.02
CA VAL A 81 9.62 -19.96 12.04
C VAL A 81 9.19 -19.44 13.41
N GLU A 82 8.67 -18.22 13.50
CA GLU A 82 8.20 -17.65 14.77
C GLU A 82 6.97 -18.42 15.29
N GLY A 83 6.02 -18.75 14.41
CA GLY A 83 4.81 -19.51 14.76
C GLY A 83 5.11 -20.92 15.24
N PHE A 84 6.08 -21.60 14.61
CA PHE A 84 6.53 -22.94 15.00
C PHE A 84 7.33 -22.93 16.31
N ASN A 85 8.27 -21.99 16.47
CA ASN A 85 9.12 -21.92 17.67
C ASN A 85 8.38 -21.43 18.92
N ARG A 86 7.25 -20.74 18.75
CA ARG A 86 6.47 -20.18 19.85
C ARG A 86 5.00 -20.58 19.71
N SER A 87 4.18 -19.68 19.19
CA SER A 87 2.75 -19.88 18.98
C SER A 87 2.32 -19.10 17.75
N PRO A 88 1.32 -19.58 16.99
CA PRO A 88 0.69 -18.80 15.94
C PRO A 88 0.18 -17.43 16.41
N SER A 89 -0.19 -17.30 17.70
CA SER A 89 -0.63 -16.02 18.29
C SER A 89 0.48 -15.00 18.50
N ASP A 90 1.74 -15.43 18.50
CA ASP A 90 2.91 -14.59 18.77
C ASP A 90 3.51 -13.99 17.49
N VAL A 91 3.02 -14.46 16.33
CA VAL A 91 3.38 -13.92 15.01
C VAL A 91 2.74 -12.55 14.85
N THR A 92 3.55 -11.50 15.04
CA THR A 92 3.13 -10.10 14.96
C THR A 92 3.86 -9.41 13.81
N GLY A 93 3.12 -8.64 13.02
CA GLY A 93 3.66 -7.88 11.91
C GLY A 93 4.66 -6.84 12.39
N GLY A 94 4.39 -6.20 13.53
CA GLY A 94 5.31 -5.25 14.14
C GLY A 94 6.71 -5.82 14.39
N ARG A 95 6.82 -7.07 14.89
CA ARG A 95 8.12 -7.72 15.12
C ARG A 95 8.82 -8.07 13.81
N MET A 96 8.08 -8.67 12.87
CA MET A 96 8.59 -9.06 11.56
C MET A 96 9.11 -7.86 10.75
N VAL A 97 8.47 -6.71 10.90
CA VAL A 97 8.91 -5.47 10.24
C VAL A 97 10.13 -4.89 10.94
N LYS A 98 10.01 -4.58 12.25
CA LYS A 98 11.00 -3.80 12.99
C LYS A 98 12.33 -4.53 13.15
N TYR A 99 12.29 -5.84 13.38
CA TYR A 99 13.48 -6.66 13.63
C TYR A 99 13.83 -7.60 12.48
N GLY A 100 12.96 -7.69 11.46
CA GLY A 100 13.15 -8.55 10.31
C GLY A 100 13.44 -7.76 9.04
N ILE A 101 12.39 -7.39 8.31
CA ILE A 101 12.53 -6.92 6.93
C ILE A 101 13.06 -5.48 6.82
N ALA A 102 12.73 -4.57 7.73
CA ALA A 102 13.15 -3.18 7.62
C ALA A 102 14.68 -3.02 7.70
N PRO A 103 15.40 -3.66 8.65
CA PRO A 103 16.86 -3.70 8.63
C PRO A 103 17.46 -4.26 7.34
N VAL A 104 16.85 -5.32 6.78
CA VAL A 104 17.31 -5.96 5.53
C VAL A 104 17.18 -5.01 4.34
N ILE A 105 16.04 -4.32 4.22
CA ILE A 105 15.82 -3.33 3.15
C ILE A 105 16.78 -2.16 3.31
N LYS A 106 16.94 -1.64 4.53
CA LYS A 106 17.88 -0.54 4.82
C LYS A 106 19.30 -0.90 4.43
N GLN A 107 19.78 -2.07 4.84
CA GLN A 107 21.11 -2.53 4.49
C GLN A 107 21.29 -2.66 2.98
N ALA A 108 20.33 -3.27 2.28
CA ALA A 108 20.38 -3.40 0.82
C ALA A 108 20.37 -2.04 0.09
N PHE A 109 19.72 -1.03 0.67
CA PHE A 109 19.73 0.34 0.15
C PHE A 109 21.08 1.04 0.35
N GLU A 110 21.72 0.84 1.51
CA GLU A 110 23.03 1.44 1.85
C GLU A 110 24.21 0.77 1.13
N GLU A 111 24.07 -0.49 0.70
CA GLU A 111 25.07 -1.24 -0.08
C GLU A 111 25.14 -0.76 -1.55
N ILE A 112 25.87 0.34 -1.79
CA ILE A 112 25.93 1.02 -3.10
C ILE A 112 26.36 0.11 -4.26
N PHE A 113 27.19 -0.91 -4.00
CA PHE A 113 27.71 -1.82 -5.02
C PHE A 113 26.71 -2.91 -5.45
N LYS A 114 25.55 -3.04 -4.79
CA LYS A 114 24.50 -3.99 -5.15
C LYS A 114 23.23 -3.27 -5.57
N ALA A 115 22.40 -3.94 -6.37
CA ALA A 115 21.09 -3.42 -6.70
C ALA A 115 20.22 -3.33 -5.42
N PRO A 116 19.57 -2.18 -5.15
CA PRO A 116 18.63 -2.08 -4.05
C PRO A 116 17.35 -2.85 -4.36
N PHE A 117 16.54 -3.16 -3.35
CA PHE A 117 15.18 -3.62 -3.59
C PHE A 117 14.34 -2.50 -4.20
N ILE A 118 13.70 -2.78 -5.33
CA ILE A 118 12.69 -1.88 -5.89
C ILE A 118 11.34 -2.29 -5.32
N ALA A 119 11.12 -2.02 -4.03
CA ALA A 119 9.86 -2.36 -3.35
C ALA A 119 9.49 -1.33 -2.27
N LYS A 120 8.19 -1.03 -2.17
CA LYS A 120 7.55 -0.52 -0.95
C LYS A 120 6.46 -1.50 -0.55
N ILE A 121 6.31 -1.74 0.74
CA ILE A 121 5.36 -2.74 1.25
C ILE A 121 4.51 -2.18 2.39
N LEU A 122 3.31 -2.72 2.50
CA LEU A 122 2.34 -2.43 3.55
C LEU A 122 1.97 -3.76 4.17
N LEU A 123 2.28 -3.93 5.45
CA LEU A 123 1.90 -5.08 6.22
C LEU A 123 0.72 -4.70 7.11
N ALA A 124 -0.42 -5.34 6.90
CA ALA A 124 -1.61 -5.17 7.71
C ALA A 124 -1.73 -6.32 8.71
N GLU A 125 -1.88 -5.98 9.98
CA GLU A 125 -2.07 -6.91 11.09
C GLU A 125 -3.44 -6.71 11.74
N LEU A 126 -4.24 -7.77 11.70
CA LEU A 126 -5.54 -7.81 12.34
C LEU A 126 -5.41 -8.24 13.81
N GLY A 127 -5.55 -7.27 14.72
CA GLY A 127 -5.50 -7.54 16.16
C GLY A 127 -6.54 -8.56 16.63
N GLN A 128 -6.19 -9.31 17.68
CA GLN A 128 -7.09 -10.30 18.29
C GLN A 128 -8.39 -9.66 18.80
N LYS A 129 -8.30 -8.45 19.37
CA LYS A 129 -9.44 -7.64 19.81
C LYS A 129 -9.72 -6.52 18.80
N ALA A 130 -10.97 -6.08 18.75
CA ALA A 130 -11.36 -4.89 17.97
C ALA A 130 -10.53 -3.67 18.40
N GLY A 131 -10.18 -2.81 17.44
CA GLY A 131 -9.40 -1.59 17.67
C GLY A 131 -7.89 -1.78 17.86
N LYS A 132 -7.38 -3.02 17.86
CA LYS A 132 -5.93 -3.30 17.95
C LYS A 132 -5.31 -3.68 16.61
N ASN A 133 -5.72 -3.00 15.53
CA ASN A 133 -5.12 -3.20 14.21
C ASN A 133 -3.78 -2.46 14.15
N SER A 134 -2.82 -3.02 13.42
CA SER A 134 -1.57 -2.34 13.09
C SER A 134 -1.36 -2.38 11.58
N LEU A 135 -1.02 -1.25 11.00
CA LEU A 135 -0.72 -1.07 9.58
C LEU A 135 0.69 -0.51 9.51
N LEU A 136 1.63 -1.30 9.00
CA LEU A 136 3.03 -0.92 8.87
C LEU A 136 3.37 -0.67 7.41
N VAL A 137 3.82 0.54 7.09
CA VAL A 137 4.29 0.91 5.76
C VAL A 137 5.80 0.97 5.79
N ILE A 138 6.47 0.25 4.88
CA ILE A 138 7.93 0.27 4.74
C ILE A 138 8.28 0.81 3.35
N ASN A 139 9.13 1.83 3.34
CA ASN A 139 9.64 2.46 2.14
C ASN A 139 10.91 1.75 1.62
N TYR A 140 11.33 2.08 0.40
CA TYR A 140 12.45 1.45 -0.27
C TYR A 140 13.82 1.62 0.42
N ASP A 141 13.94 2.59 1.34
CA ASP A 141 15.15 2.87 2.11
C ASP A 141 15.13 2.23 3.51
N GLY A 142 14.10 1.43 3.80
CA GLY A 142 13.90 0.74 5.08
C GLY A 142 13.32 1.64 6.18
N THR A 143 12.98 2.90 5.87
CA THR A 143 12.14 3.70 6.78
C THR A 143 10.75 3.08 6.86
N PHE A 144 10.16 3.08 8.05
CA PHE A 144 8.83 2.54 8.26
C PHE A 144 7.98 3.42 9.16
N GLU A 145 6.68 3.38 8.94
CA GLU A 145 5.65 4.10 9.69
C GLU A 145 4.59 3.10 10.15
N GLU A 146 4.00 3.35 11.32
CA GLU A 146 2.96 2.50 11.91
C GLU A 146 1.70 3.32 12.17
N GLY A 147 0.56 2.83 11.68
CA GLY A 147 -0.75 3.44 11.86
C GLY A 147 -1.80 2.41 12.31
N ALA A 148 -2.90 2.89 12.88
CA ALA A 148 -3.95 2.01 13.40
C ALA A 148 -5.21 1.93 12.51
N GLN A 149 -5.59 3.04 11.87
CA GLN A 149 -6.89 3.16 11.17
C GLN A 149 -6.77 3.09 9.65
N CYS A 150 -5.73 3.73 9.09
CA CYS A 150 -5.50 3.75 7.66
C CYS A 150 -4.01 3.80 7.37
N ALA A 151 -3.63 3.27 6.21
CA ALA A 151 -2.28 3.36 5.67
C ALA A 151 -2.36 3.30 4.14
N VAL A 152 -1.37 3.89 3.48
CA VAL A 152 -1.34 3.99 2.02
C VAL A 152 0.08 3.73 1.54
N LEU A 153 0.20 3.03 0.41
CA LEU A 153 1.40 3.04 -0.41
C LEU A 153 1.15 3.92 -1.62
N ALA A 154 2.03 4.89 -1.84
CA ALA A 154 2.01 5.76 -3.01
C ALA A 154 3.43 5.95 -3.56
N ALA A 155 3.50 6.48 -4.79
CA ALA A 155 4.77 6.73 -5.47
C ALA A 155 5.65 7.72 -4.69
N SER A 156 5.06 8.80 -4.17
CA SER A 156 5.76 9.86 -3.46
C SER A 156 5.09 10.21 -2.13
N LYS A 157 5.88 10.75 -1.19
CA LYS A 157 5.41 11.17 0.14
C LYS A 157 4.30 12.25 0.11
N PRO A 158 4.32 13.25 -0.79
CA PRO A 158 3.22 14.19 -0.91
C PRO A 158 1.89 13.52 -1.27
N VAL A 159 1.90 12.59 -2.24
CA VAL A 159 0.69 11.85 -2.64
C VAL A 159 0.20 10.96 -1.50
N GLU A 160 1.11 10.26 -0.82
CA GLU A 160 0.80 9.44 0.34
C GLU A 160 0.08 10.26 1.42
N ARG A 161 0.62 11.45 1.75
CA ARG A 161 0.03 12.37 2.72
C ARG A 161 -1.36 12.82 2.32
N ASP A 162 -1.57 13.21 1.06
CA ASP A 162 -2.87 13.70 0.58
C ASP A 162 -3.92 12.58 0.58
N MET A 163 -3.53 11.35 0.22
CA MET A 163 -4.39 10.17 0.31
C MET A 163 -4.77 9.82 1.76
N VAL A 164 -3.81 9.86 2.68
CA VAL A 164 -4.06 9.61 4.11
C VAL A 164 -4.97 10.69 4.70
N ALA A 165 -4.77 11.96 4.36
CA ALA A 165 -5.63 13.06 4.80
C ALA A 165 -7.08 12.86 4.31
N TYR A 166 -7.27 12.45 3.05
CA TYR A 166 -8.60 12.13 2.53
C TYR A 166 -9.24 10.95 3.28
N LEU A 167 -8.50 9.88 3.56
CA LEU A 167 -9.02 8.75 4.34
C LEU A 167 -9.46 9.16 5.75
N GLN A 168 -8.65 9.94 6.45
CA GLN A 168 -8.96 10.41 7.81
C GLN A 168 -10.19 11.33 7.83
N GLN A 169 -10.38 12.15 6.79
CA GLN A 169 -11.55 13.01 6.66
C GLN A 169 -12.84 12.21 6.37
N GLN A 170 -12.75 11.17 5.53
CA GLN A 170 -13.91 10.41 5.08
C GLN A 170 -14.28 9.25 6.00
N ALA A 171 -13.34 8.76 6.81
CA ALA A 171 -13.53 7.64 7.74
C ALA A 171 -12.95 7.97 9.13
N PRO A 172 -13.52 8.95 9.87
CA PRO A 172 -13.09 9.26 11.23
C PRO A 172 -13.42 8.13 12.23
N THR A 173 -14.39 7.29 11.89
CA THR A 173 -14.72 6.05 12.60
C THR A 173 -14.70 4.88 11.62
N PRO A 174 -14.48 3.64 12.08
CA PRO A 174 -14.50 2.46 11.21
C PRO A 174 -15.85 2.35 10.47
N PRO A 175 -15.87 2.49 9.13
CA PRO A 175 -17.10 2.43 8.36
C PRO A 175 -17.55 0.97 8.15
N SER A 176 -18.76 0.80 7.63
CA SER A 176 -19.21 -0.51 7.13
C SER A 176 -18.36 -0.96 5.94
N LEU A 177 -18.28 -2.27 5.67
CA LEU A 177 -17.48 -2.81 4.56
C LEU A 177 -17.79 -2.14 3.20
N GLY A 178 -19.06 -1.95 2.85
CA GLY A 178 -19.43 -1.32 1.58
C GLY A 178 -19.00 0.16 1.49
N GLN A 179 -19.13 0.90 2.59
CA GLN A 179 -18.63 2.27 2.69
C GLN A 179 -17.09 2.32 2.62
N ALA A 180 -16.41 1.39 3.31
CA ALA A 180 -14.95 1.26 3.28
C ALA A 180 -14.44 1.03 1.85
N CYS A 181 -15.08 0.13 1.10
CA CYS A 181 -14.76 -0.13 -0.31
C CYS A 181 -14.94 1.12 -1.18
N GLY A 182 -16.06 1.83 -1.03
CA GLY A 182 -16.33 3.06 -1.78
C GLY A 182 -15.30 4.17 -1.48
N ILE A 183 -14.95 4.35 -0.20
CA ILE A 183 -13.93 5.32 0.23
C ILE A 183 -12.56 4.91 -0.33
N ALA A 184 -12.16 3.65 -0.18
CA ALA A 184 -10.86 3.15 -0.64
C ALA A 184 -10.67 3.30 -2.15
N LEU A 185 -11.70 3.06 -2.96
CA LEU A 185 -11.67 3.30 -4.41
C LEU A 185 -11.47 4.77 -4.76
N ARG A 186 -12.18 5.68 -4.07
CA ARG A 186 -12.01 7.13 -4.29
C ARG A 186 -10.63 7.59 -3.90
N THR A 187 -10.11 7.12 -2.77
CA THR A 187 -8.74 7.39 -2.34
C THR A 187 -7.73 6.86 -3.35
N TRP A 188 -7.92 5.65 -3.88
CA TRP A 188 -7.04 5.10 -4.90
C TRP A 188 -7.06 5.97 -6.17
N ALA A 189 -8.24 6.39 -6.63
CA ALA A 189 -8.37 7.26 -7.81
C ALA A 189 -7.71 8.63 -7.60
N LEU A 190 -7.86 9.21 -6.41
CA LEU A 190 -7.18 10.45 -6.01
C LEU A 190 -5.65 10.29 -6.11
N GLY A 191 -5.12 9.22 -5.53
CA GLY A 191 -3.69 8.91 -5.57
C GLY A 191 -3.17 8.68 -6.98
N ASN A 192 -3.87 7.87 -7.76
CA ASN A 192 -3.46 7.55 -9.13
C ASN A 192 -3.42 8.81 -10.02
N ARG A 193 -4.44 9.68 -9.91
CA ARG A 193 -4.50 10.95 -10.64
C ARG A 193 -3.39 11.92 -10.20
N ALA A 194 -3.13 12.03 -8.90
CA ALA A 194 -2.06 12.88 -8.38
C ALA A 194 -0.68 12.43 -8.87
N GLN A 195 -0.44 11.12 -8.96
CA GLN A 195 0.81 10.57 -9.51
C GLN A 195 0.98 10.84 -11.00
N GLN A 196 -0.09 10.71 -11.80
CA GLN A 196 -0.03 11.02 -13.23
C GLN A 196 0.31 12.49 -13.47
N LYS A 197 -0.34 13.41 -12.75
CA LYS A 197 -0.03 14.84 -12.81
C LYS A 197 1.43 15.14 -12.46
N ALA A 198 1.94 14.53 -11.38
CA ALA A 198 3.33 14.69 -10.96
C ALA A 198 4.34 14.12 -11.98
N GLY A 199 3.95 13.09 -12.73
CA GLY A 199 4.72 12.56 -13.84
C GLY A 199 4.80 13.54 -15.02
N GLU A 200 3.67 14.15 -15.38
CA GLU A 200 3.56 15.12 -16.49
C GLU A 200 4.30 16.44 -16.22
N THR A 201 4.31 16.93 -14.97
CA THR A 201 5.01 18.19 -14.60
C THR A 201 6.54 18.10 -14.72
N THR A 202 7.11 16.89 -14.87
CA THR A 202 8.56 16.72 -15.07
C THR A 202 8.96 16.96 -16.54
N SER A 203 8.00 17.12 -17.47
CA SER A 203 8.25 17.18 -18.92
C SER A 203 8.14 18.57 -19.56
N GLU A 204 7.53 19.57 -18.90
CA GLU A 204 7.48 20.96 -19.39
C GLU A 204 7.49 21.98 -18.23
N PRO A 205 8.16 23.14 -18.36
CA PRO A 205 8.11 24.19 -17.35
C PRO A 205 6.77 24.93 -17.47
N SER A 206 5.79 24.54 -16.66
CA SER A 206 4.52 25.25 -16.55
C SER A 206 4.26 25.71 -15.13
N GLN A 207 3.80 26.96 -15.06
CA GLN A 207 3.60 27.82 -13.90
C GLN A 207 2.94 27.14 -12.71
N GLU A 208 3.49 27.41 -11.52
CA GLU A 208 2.89 27.11 -10.22
C GLU A 208 1.47 27.68 -10.17
N THR A 209 0.48 26.82 -10.43
CA THR A 209 -0.88 27.09 -10.01
C THR A 209 -1.03 26.42 -8.67
N THR A 210 -0.87 27.20 -7.60
CA THR A 210 -1.25 26.82 -6.24
C THR A 210 -2.77 26.59 -6.25
N GLN A 211 -3.20 25.37 -6.60
CA GLN A 211 -4.56 24.94 -6.35
C GLN A 211 -4.60 24.41 -4.92
N GLU A 212 -5.25 25.17 -4.05
CA GLU A 212 -5.78 24.70 -2.76
C GLU A 212 -6.40 23.30 -2.92
N PRO A 213 -6.42 22.45 -1.87
CA PRO A 213 -6.96 21.10 -1.95
C PRO A 213 -8.47 21.19 -2.21
N ALA A 214 -8.83 21.30 -3.49
CA ALA A 214 -10.18 21.38 -3.96
C ALA A 214 -10.90 20.14 -3.43
N SER A 215 -12.02 20.36 -2.74
CA SER A 215 -12.99 19.32 -2.42
C SER A 215 -13.35 18.61 -3.73
N MET A 216 -12.65 17.50 -4.01
CA MET A 216 -12.74 16.83 -5.30
C MET A 216 -14.12 16.20 -5.41
N ASP A 217 -14.84 16.55 -6.48
CA ASP A 217 -16.14 15.99 -6.76
C ASP A 217 -16.01 14.47 -6.93
N THR A 218 -16.82 13.75 -6.17
CA THR A 218 -16.88 12.28 -6.14
C THR A 218 -17.13 11.70 -7.54
N THR A 219 -17.93 12.38 -8.35
CA THR A 219 -18.22 12.01 -9.74
C THR A 219 -16.94 11.95 -10.58
N SER A 220 -16.05 12.93 -10.43
CA SER A 220 -14.81 13.02 -11.20
C SER A 220 -13.82 11.90 -10.86
N LEU A 221 -13.77 11.47 -9.59
CA LEU A 221 -12.91 10.37 -9.16
C LEU A 221 -13.39 9.03 -9.71
N TYR A 222 -14.70 8.83 -9.82
CA TYR A 222 -15.25 7.62 -10.43
C TYR A 222 -15.06 7.57 -11.94
N ALA A 223 -15.19 8.69 -12.65
CA ALA A 223 -14.84 8.76 -14.06
C ALA A 223 -13.37 8.39 -14.29
N HIS A 224 -12.45 8.97 -13.50
CA HIS A 224 -11.02 8.64 -13.55
C HIS A 224 -10.73 7.16 -13.27
N LEU A 225 -11.41 6.59 -12.27
CA LEU A 225 -11.29 5.17 -11.93
C LEU A 225 -11.69 4.28 -13.11
N ARG A 226 -12.81 4.58 -13.79
CA ARG A 226 -13.30 3.81 -14.94
C ARG A 226 -12.27 3.77 -16.05
N ASP A 227 -11.74 4.93 -16.43
CA ASP A 227 -10.74 5.04 -17.49
C ASP A 227 -9.44 4.32 -17.11
N SER A 228 -9.06 4.41 -15.83
CA SER A 228 -7.81 3.82 -15.32
C SER A 228 -7.85 2.29 -15.17
N VAL A 229 -9.05 1.70 -15.06
CA VAL A 229 -9.30 0.28 -14.82
C VAL A 229 -9.63 -0.50 -16.11
N ALA A 230 -9.88 0.16 -17.25
CA ALA A 230 -10.29 -0.50 -18.50
C ALA A 230 -9.46 -1.74 -18.89
N ASP A 231 -8.13 -1.66 -18.75
CA ASP A 231 -7.19 -2.77 -19.04
C ASP A 231 -6.57 -3.41 -17.78
N LYS A 232 -7.20 -3.23 -16.61
CA LYS A 232 -6.64 -3.60 -15.30
C LYS A 232 -7.69 -4.27 -14.41
N THR A 233 -7.23 -4.92 -13.36
CA THR A 233 -8.08 -5.61 -12.40
C THR A 233 -8.04 -4.90 -11.04
N ILE A 234 -9.21 -4.64 -10.46
CA ILE A 234 -9.30 -4.17 -9.08
C ILE A 234 -9.06 -5.37 -8.17
N GLU A 235 -8.05 -5.27 -7.31
CA GLU A 235 -7.75 -6.25 -6.28
C GLU A 235 -8.22 -5.73 -4.94
N CYS A 236 -8.96 -6.57 -4.24
CA CYS A 236 -9.50 -6.27 -2.92
C CYS A 236 -9.28 -7.49 -2.03
N ALA A 237 -8.68 -7.27 -0.87
CA ALA A 237 -8.46 -8.30 0.13
C ALA A 237 -8.92 -7.82 1.50
N LEU A 238 -9.44 -8.74 2.30
CA LEU A 238 -9.95 -8.48 3.64
C LEU A 238 -9.15 -9.28 4.64
N LEU A 239 -8.89 -8.66 5.79
CA LEU A 239 -8.61 -9.35 7.03
C LEU A 239 -9.84 -9.28 7.92
N ASP A 240 -10.65 -10.33 7.96
CA ASP A 240 -11.97 -10.33 8.61
C ASP A 240 -11.96 -11.18 9.89
N ARG A 241 -12.31 -10.59 11.05
CA ARG A 241 -12.40 -11.35 12.31
C ARG A 241 -13.48 -12.42 12.31
N SER A 242 -14.55 -12.21 11.55
CA SER A 242 -15.69 -13.12 11.49
C SER A 242 -15.41 -14.38 10.67
N GLN A 243 -14.34 -14.39 9.87
CA GLN A 243 -13.96 -15.54 9.05
C GLN A 243 -13.69 -16.77 9.92
N SER A 244 -14.29 -17.90 9.56
CA SER A 244 -14.03 -19.19 10.18
C SER A 244 -12.66 -19.73 9.79
N GLY A 245 -11.96 -20.38 10.72
CA GLY A 245 -10.62 -20.91 10.51
C GLY A 245 -9.52 -20.05 11.14
N SER A 246 -8.27 -20.49 10.97
CA SER A 246 -7.10 -19.78 11.50
C SER A 246 -6.81 -18.53 10.67
N SER A 247 -6.84 -18.67 9.33
CA SER A 247 -6.71 -17.57 8.39
C SER A 247 -7.91 -16.63 8.39
N LYS A 248 -7.61 -15.35 8.58
CA LYS A 248 -8.53 -14.22 8.47
C LYS A 248 -8.40 -13.50 7.14
N TYR A 249 -7.52 -13.97 6.26
CA TYR A 249 -7.34 -13.40 4.94
C TYR A 249 -8.40 -13.92 3.96
N ARG A 250 -9.00 -13.02 3.20
CA ARG A 250 -9.96 -13.34 2.14
C ARG A 250 -9.80 -12.39 0.96
N ALA A 251 -9.46 -12.93 -0.21
CA ALA A 251 -9.53 -12.19 -1.46
C ALA A 251 -11.00 -12.02 -1.89
N VAL A 252 -11.40 -10.79 -2.20
CA VAL A 252 -12.75 -10.46 -2.66
C VAL A 252 -12.80 -10.62 -4.17
N THR A 253 -13.73 -11.44 -4.64
CA THR A 253 -13.91 -11.66 -6.09
C THR A 253 -14.50 -10.42 -6.77
N PRO A 254 -14.24 -10.20 -8.07
CA PRO A 254 -14.82 -9.05 -8.80
C PRO A 254 -16.36 -8.98 -8.72
N GLY A 255 -17.03 -10.14 -8.78
CA GLY A 255 -18.49 -10.21 -8.65
C GLY A 255 -19.01 -9.86 -7.26
N GLU A 256 -18.26 -10.18 -6.21
CA GLU A 256 -18.57 -9.75 -4.84
C GLU A 256 -18.30 -8.26 -4.65
N LEU A 257 -17.19 -7.76 -5.19
CA LEU A 257 -16.84 -6.34 -5.15
C LEU A 257 -17.96 -5.50 -5.78
N GLY A 258 -18.50 -5.91 -6.94
CA GLY A 258 -19.63 -5.23 -7.58
C GLY A 258 -20.89 -5.14 -6.71
N ARG A 259 -21.12 -6.10 -5.81
CA ARG A 259 -22.27 -6.07 -4.86
C ARG A 259 -22.00 -5.21 -3.63
N LEU A 260 -20.74 -5.13 -3.20
CA LEU A 260 -20.32 -4.32 -2.05
C LEU A 260 -20.30 -2.83 -2.38
N LEU A 261 -20.21 -2.48 -3.66
CA LEU A 261 -20.20 -1.10 -4.10
C LEU A 261 -21.63 -0.51 -4.10
N PRO A 262 -21.80 0.71 -3.57
CA PRO A 262 -23.03 1.48 -3.75
C PRO A 262 -23.53 1.43 -5.20
N LYS A 263 -24.86 1.37 -5.40
CA LYS A 263 -25.49 1.21 -6.73
C LYS A 263 -25.04 2.26 -7.74
N ASP A 264 -24.73 3.47 -7.25
CA ASP A 264 -24.24 4.60 -8.04
C ASP A 264 -22.85 4.35 -8.65
N ILE A 265 -22.10 3.39 -8.09
CA ILE A 265 -20.74 2.99 -8.49
C ILE A 265 -20.77 1.68 -9.28
N GLY A 266 -21.68 0.76 -8.95
CA GLY A 266 -21.84 -0.51 -9.68
C GLY A 266 -22.17 -0.31 -11.17
N ILE A 267 -22.89 0.76 -11.51
CA ILE A 267 -23.20 1.16 -12.90
C ILE A 267 -21.96 1.71 -13.64
N VAL A 268 -20.97 2.23 -12.92
CA VAL A 268 -19.77 2.86 -13.50
C VAL A 268 -18.69 1.82 -13.84
N LEU A 269 -18.71 0.65 -13.19
CA LEU A 269 -17.74 -0.44 -13.37
C LEU A 269 -18.26 -1.63 -14.19
N SER A 270 -19.54 -1.61 -14.58
CA SER A 270 -20.15 -2.53 -15.57
C SER A 270 -19.99 -2.00 -17.00
#